data_AF-A0A0B0ENF8-F1
#
_entry.id   AF-A0A0B0ENF8-F1
#
_cell.length_a   1.000
_cell.length_b   1.000
_cell.length_c   1.000
_cell.angle_alpha   90.00
_cell.angle_beta   90.00
_cell.angle_gamma   90.00
#
_symmetry.space_group_name_H-M   'P 1'
#
loop_
_entity.id
_entity.type
_entity.pdbx_description
1 polymer ?
#
loop_
_entity_poly.entity_id
_entity_poly.type
_entity_poly.pdbx_seq_one_letter_code
_entity_poly.pdbx_strand_id
1 'polypeptide(L)'
;MKNDDRVLVLLDTDRIHDFVFATNKLKEIRGASAILNELNLEKTESLMDSISTEGEKIFLGGGSGKIIFDDRPHAYDFCRQLEDAYKNQTSGEASITTAVVPYDDSTKETFLVTIQCI
;
A
#
# COMPACT_ATOMS: atom_id res chain seq x y z
N MET A 1 -14.86 16.86 -18.55
CA MET A 1 -13.48 16.60 -19.02
C MET A 1 -13.07 15.27 -18.42
N LYS A 2 -12.68 14.28 -19.24
CA LYS A 2 -12.04 13.07 -18.71
C LYS A 2 -10.68 13.49 -18.17
N ASN A 3 -10.38 13.17 -16.91
CA ASN A 3 -9.07 13.41 -16.33
C ASN A 3 -8.23 12.15 -16.59
N ASP A 4 -7.63 12.07 -17.78
CA ASP A 4 -6.85 10.89 -18.22
C ASP A 4 -5.51 10.71 -17.49
N ASP A 5 -5.16 11.65 -16.60
CA ASP A 5 -3.92 11.64 -15.83
C ASP A 5 -4.05 10.94 -14.47
N ARG A 6 -5.28 10.73 -13.98
CA ARG A 6 -5.50 10.02 -12.71
C ARG A 6 -5.09 8.56 -12.82
N VAL A 7 -4.58 8.03 -11.72
CA VAL A 7 -4.16 6.64 -11.62
C VAL A 7 -4.59 6.02 -10.31
N LEU A 8 -4.83 4.72 -10.35
CA LEU A 8 -5.11 3.90 -9.20
C LEU A 8 -3.84 3.14 -8.85
N VAL A 9 -3.38 3.35 -7.62
CA VAL A 9 -2.32 2.56 -6.99
C VAL A 9 -2.97 1.40 -6.23
N LEU A 10 -2.57 0.19 -6.57
CA LEU A 10 -2.87 -1.03 -5.84
C LEU A 10 -1.62 -1.41 -5.05
N LEU A 11 -1.80 -1.81 -3.80
CA LEU A 11 -0.71 -2.29 -2.94
C LEU A 11 -1.11 -3.57 -2.24
N ASP A 12 -0.16 -4.49 -2.09
CA ASP A 12 -0.32 -5.75 -1.37
C ASP A 12 0.98 -6.18 -0.71
N THR A 13 0.93 -6.51 0.57
CA THR A 13 2.11 -6.87 1.37
C THR A 13 2.43 -8.34 1.21
N ASP A 14 3.66 -8.63 0.80
CA ASP A 14 4.14 -9.97 0.56
C ASP A 14 4.77 -10.57 1.82
N ARG A 15 4.83 -11.91 1.88
CA ARG A 15 5.64 -12.67 2.85
C ARG A 15 5.36 -12.35 4.32
N ILE A 16 4.15 -11.88 4.65
CA ILE A 16 3.73 -11.57 6.02
C ILE A 16 4.00 -12.75 6.96
N HIS A 17 3.60 -13.96 6.56
CA HIS A 17 3.78 -15.16 7.37
C HIS A 17 5.25 -15.47 7.63
N ASP A 18 6.08 -15.42 6.59
CA ASP A 18 7.51 -15.75 6.69
C ASP A 18 8.24 -14.76 7.60
N PHE A 19 7.92 -13.46 7.50
CA PHE A 19 8.49 -12.44 8.36
C PHE A 19 8.02 -12.56 9.81
N VAL A 20 6.70 -12.69 10.04
CA VAL A 20 6.13 -12.73 11.39
C VAL A 20 6.53 -14.00 12.14
N PHE A 21 6.64 -15.13 11.43
CA PHE A 21 6.95 -16.44 12.00
C PHE A 21 8.35 -16.94 11.67
N ALA A 22 9.29 -16.05 11.35
CA ALA A 22 10.71 -16.38 11.17
C ALA A 22 11.34 -17.05 12.42
N THR A 23 10.66 -16.97 13.56
CA THR A 23 11.08 -17.44 14.89
C THR A 23 9.89 -17.97 15.67
N ASN A 24 10.13 -18.89 16.62
CA ASN A 24 9.11 -19.44 17.51
C ASN A 24 8.99 -18.68 18.85
N LYS A 25 9.77 -17.62 19.02
CA LYS A 25 9.74 -16.82 20.26
C LYS A 25 8.62 -15.78 20.17
N LEU A 26 7.64 -15.89 21.06
CA LEU A 26 6.46 -15.02 21.08
C LEU A 26 6.78 -13.53 21.09
N LYS A 27 7.83 -13.11 21.82
CA LYS A 27 8.24 -11.70 21.87
C LYS A 27 8.71 -11.16 20.53
N GLU A 28 9.38 -11.99 19.72
CA GLU A 28 9.91 -11.61 18.41
C GLU A 28 8.77 -11.62 17.38
N ILE A 29 7.88 -12.63 17.42
CA ILE A 29 6.65 -12.68 16.60
C ILE A 29 5.80 -11.42 16.80
N ARG A 30 5.57 -11.01 18.06
CA ARG A 30 4.82 -9.78 18.37
C ARG A 30 5.53 -8.53 17.85
N GLY A 31 6.85 -8.49 17.91
CA GLY A 31 7.65 -7.39 17.37
C GLY A 31 7.52 -7.26 15.86
N ALA A 32 7.67 -8.37 15.14
CA ALA A 32 7.52 -8.41 13.68
C ALA A 32 6.11 -8.00 13.24
N SER A 33 5.07 -8.50 13.93
CA SER A 33 3.69 -8.08 13.67
C SER A 33 3.45 -6.58 13.93
N ALA A 34 4.08 -5.99 14.95
CA ALA A 34 3.96 -4.56 15.22
C ALA A 34 4.61 -3.72 14.13
N ILE A 35 5.81 -4.11 13.65
CA ILE A 35 6.51 -3.45 12.54
C ILE A 35 5.64 -3.47 11.28
N LEU A 36 5.04 -4.61 10.91
CA LEU A 36 4.14 -4.67 9.76
C LEU A 36 2.91 -3.80 9.94
N ASN A 37 2.33 -3.75 11.14
CA ASN A 37 1.16 -2.90 11.38
C ASN A 37 1.49 -1.41 11.24
N GLU A 38 2.64 -0.98 11.74
CA GLU A 38 3.15 0.40 11.58
C GLU A 38 3.37 0.73 10.10
N LEU A 39 4.01 -0.18 9.35
CA LEU A 39 4.23 -0.02 7.91
C LEU A 39 2.90 0.07 7.13
N ASN A 40 1.97 -0.85 7.40
CA ASN A 40 0.69 -0.96 6.70
C ASN A 40 -0.18 0.28 6.87
N LEU A 41 -0.25 0.82 8.09
CA LEU A 41 -1.19 1.88 8.44
C LEU A 41 -0.48 3.23 8.53
N GLU A 42 0.36 3.40 9.55
CA GLU A 42 0.93 4.69 9.90
C GLU A 42 1.88 5.20 8.82
N LYS A 43 2.79 4.34 8.33
CA LYS A 43 3.77 4.75 7.33
C LYS A 43 3.14 4.99 5.96
N THR A 44 2.21 4.12 5.53
CA THR A 44 1.48 4.28 4.27
C THR A 44 0.68 5.58 4.25
N GLU A 45 -0.09 5.86 5.32
CA GLU A 45 -0.87 7.10 5.42
C GLU A 45 0.04 8.34 5.48
N SER A 46 1.08 8.31 6.30
CA SER A 46 2.03 9.42 6.39
C SER A 46 2.73 9.72 5.06
N LEU A 47 3.09 8.68 4.28
CA LEU A 47 3.71 8.87 2.97
C LEU A 47 2.72 9.47 1.97
N MET A 48 1.47 8.98 1.96
CA MET A 48 0.41 9.51 1.12
C MET A 48 0.22 11.02 1.38
N ASP A 49 0.06 11.40 2.65
CA ASP A 49 -0.14 12.80 3.06
C ASP A 49 1.08 13.69 2.73
N SER A 50 2.29 13.14 2.73
CA SER A 50 3.52 13.89 2.43
C SER A 50 3.73 14.15 0.95
N ILE A 51 3.19 13.29 0.08
CA ILE A 51 3.42 13.31 -1.37
C ILE A 51 2.29 14.05 -2.09
N SER A 52 1.05 13.87 -1.63
CA SER A 52 -0.09 14.57 -2.21
C SER A 52 -1.14 14.87 -1.15
N THR A 53 -1.58 16.12 -1.09
CA THR A 53 -2.74 16.53 -0.30
C THR A 53 -4.06 16.04 -0.91
N GLU A 54 -4.05 15.50 -2.13
CA GLU A 54 -5.22 15.12 -2.92
C GLU A 54 -5.33 13.60 -3.15
N GLY A 55 -4.44 12.79 -2.56
CA GLY A 55 -4.54 11.32 -2.61
C GLY A 55 -5.87 10.83 -2.03
N GLU A 56 -6.71 10.23 -2.86
CA GLU A 56 -8.03 9.72 -2.44
C GLU A 56 -7.90 8.24 -2.04
N LYS A 57 -7.91 7.97 -0.73
CA LYS A 57 -7.91 6.61 -0.18
C LYS A 57 -9.27 5.94 -0.41
N ILE A 58 -9.31 4.89 -1.23
CA ILE A 58 -10.48 4.02 -1.35
C ILE A 58 -10.52 3.03 -0.18
N PHE A 59 -9.39 2.37 0.08
CA PHE A 59 -9.26 1.36 1.13
C PHE A 59 -7.79 1.15 1.50
N LEU A 60 -7.51 0.94 2.80
CA LEU A 60 -6.25 0.43 3.33
C LEU A 60 -6.57 -0.54 4.47
N GLY A 61 -6.03 -1.75 4.43
CA GLY A 61 -6.22 -2.71 5.50
C GLY A 61 -5.57 -4.07 5.23
N GLY A 62 -5.10 -4.72 6.30
CA GLY A 62 -4.56 -6.08 6.25
C GLY A 62 -3.29 -6.25 5.41
N GLY A 63 -2.61 -5.15 5.08
CA GLY A 63 -1.46 -5.15 4.17
C GLY A 63 -1.79 -4.91 2.72
N SER A 64 -3.06 -4.71 2.38
CA SER A 64 -3.49 -4.38 1.02
C SER A 64 -4.19 -3.02 0.97
N GLY A 65 -4.25 -2.43 -0.22
CA GLY A 65 -4.80 -1.08 -0.37
C GLY A 65 -5.05 -0.62 -1.79
N LYS A 66 -5.85 0.44 -1.89
CA LYS A 66 -6.25 1.11 -3.13
C LYS A 66 -6.29 2.62 -2.89
N ILE A 67 -5.47 3.36 -3.64
CA ILE A 67 -5.33 4.82 -3.52
C ILE A 67 -5.37 5.45 -4.90
N ILE A 68 -6.15 6.51 -5.09
CA ILE A 68 -6.17 7.27 -6.33
C ILE A 68 -5.24 8.49 -6.20
N PHE A 69 -4.41 8.70 -7.22
CA PHE A 69 -3.62 9.91 -7.39
C PHE A 69 -4.05 10.64 -8.66
N ASP A 70 -3.91 11.97 -8.67
CA ASP A 70 -4.30 12.77 -9.83
C ASP A 70 -3.24 12.83 -10.93
N ASP A 71 -2.00 12.41 -10.63
CA ASP A 71 -0.94 12.28 -11.61
C ASP A 71 0.00 11.10 -11.32
N ARG A 72 0.65 10.64 -12.39
CA ARG A 72 1.58 9.51 -12.38
C ARG A 72 2.86 9.79 -11.55
N PRO A 73 3.56 10.94 -11.69
CA PRO A 73 4.76 11.22 -10.91
C PRO A 73 4.59 11.01 -9.40
N HIS A 74 3.54 11.58 -8.79
CA HIS A 74 3.29 11.39 -7.35
C HIS A 74 2.95 9.94 -7.00
N ALA A 75 2.18 9.24 -7.84
CA ALA A 75 1.88 7.83 -7.64
C ALA A 75 3.14 6.96 -7.63
N TYR A 76 4.04 7.16 -8.61
CA TYR A 76 5.29 6.41 -8.68
C TYR A 76 6.26 6.76 -7.54
N ASP A 77 6.33 8.03 -7.14
CA ASP A 77 7.17 8.42 -6.00
C ASP A 77 6.66 7.80 -4.69
N PHE A 78 5.34 7.77 -4.50
CA PHE A 78 4.70 7.07 -3.39
C PHE A 78 5.05 5.57 -3.37
N CYS A 79 4.87 4.88 -4.50
CA CYS A 79 5.18 3.45 -4.62
C CYS A 79 6.63 3.17 -4.26
N ARG A 80 7.57 3.94 -4.82
CA ARG A 80 9.00 3.80 -4.55
C ARG A 80 9.34 4.02 -3.08
N GLN A 81 8.84 5.09 -2.47
CA GLN A 81 9.12 5.40 -1.07
C GLN A 81 8.51 4.35 -0.13
N LEU A 82 7.34 3.81 -0.47
CA LEU A 82 6.70 2.75 0.29
C LEU A 82 7.49 1.44 0.20
N GLU A 83 7.89 1.02 -1.00
CA GLU A 83 8.73 -0.15 -1.20
C GLU A 83 10.08 -0.05 -0.46
N ASP A 84 10.72 1.12 -0.51
CA ASP A 84 11.94 1.41 0.24
C ASP A 84 11.72 1.33 1.76
N ALA A 85 10.58 1.81 2.26
CA ALA A 85 10.25 1.73 3.68
C ALA A 85 10.11 0.28 4.15
N TYR A 86 9.42 -0.58 3.39
CA TYR A 86 9.31 -2.01 3.69
C TYR A 86 10.67 -2.69 3.71
N LYS A 87 11.46 -2.46 2.67
CA LYS A 87 12.80 -3.05 2.55
C LYS A 87 13.70 -2.66 3.72
N ASN A 88 13.67 -1.39 4.13
CA ASN A 88 14.53 -0.88 5.19
C ASN A 88 14.09 -1.35 6.59
N GLN A 89 12.78 -1.31 6.88
CA GLN A 89 12.29 -1.65 8.22
C GLN A 89 12.23 -3.16 8.49
N THR A 90 12.09 -3.97 7.44
CA THR A 90 12.03 -5.44 7.57
C THR A 90 13.34 -6.12 7.19
N SER A 91 14.41 -5.34 6.94
CA SER A 91 15.68 -5.86 6.41
C SER A 91 15.55 -6.68 5.13
N GLY A 92 14.49 -6.44 4.35
CA GLY A 92 14.15 -7.14 3.11
C GLY A 92 13.49 -8.51 3.30
N GLU A 93 13.11 -8.89 4.52
CA GLU A 93 12.41 -10.15 4.78
C GLU A 93 10.93 -10.10 4.38
N ALA A 94 10.31 -8.92 4.50
CA ALA A 94 9.01 -8.64 3.89
C ALA A 94 9.13 -7.57 2.79
N SER A 95 8.17 -7.56 1.89
CA SER A 95 8.06 -6.57 0.82
C SER A 95 6.62 -6.14 0.64
N ILE A 96 6.43 -5.11 -0.16
CA ILE A 96 5.12 -4.73 -0.65
C ILE A 96 5.20 -4.65 -2.16
N THR A 97 4.21 -5.21 -2.83
CA THR A 97 4.05 -5.12 -4.28
C THR A 97 3.12 -3.96 -4.57
N THR A 98 3.53 -3.07 -5.47
CA THR A 98 2.70 -1.96 -5.94
C THR A 98 2.41 -2.07 -7.43
N ALA A 99 1.24 -1.58 -7.84
CA ALA A 99 0.88 -1.47 -9.25
C ALA A 99 0.15 -0.15 -9.51
N VAL A 100 0.57 0.56 -10.56
CA VAL A 100 -0.07 1.80 -11.00
C VAL A 100 -0.86 1.52 -12.28
N VAL A 101 -2.17 1.72 -12.25
CA VAL A 101 -3.05 1.52 -13.41
C VAL A 101 -3.79 2.82 -13.75
N PRO A 102 -4.10 3.09 -15.03
CA PRO A 102 -4.96 4.22 -15.39
C PRO A 102 -6.29 4.18 -14.65
N TYR A 103 -6.76 5.33 -14.19
CA TYR A 103 -8.03 5.45 -13.50
C TYR A 103 -8.90 6.52 -14.15
N ASP A 104 -10.05 6.09 -14.67
CA ASP A 104 -11.08 6.99 -15.20
C ASP A 104 -12.46 6.66 -14.61
N ASP A 105 -13.42 7.57 -14.80
CA ASP A 105 -14.80 7.39 -14.31
C ASP A 105 -15.50 6.14 -14.86
N SER A 106 -15.04 5.55 -15.98
CA SER A 106 -15.59 4.30 -16.52
C SER A 106 -15.05 3.06 -15.82
N THR A 107 -13.88 3.16 -15.19
CA THR A 107 -13.26 2.08 -14.40
C THR A 107 -13.70 2.04 -12.94
N LYS A 108 -14.42 3.07 -12.47
CA LYS A 108 -14.87 3.21 -11.06
C LYS A 108 -15.63 1.98 -10.55
N GLU A 109 -16.62 1.51 -11.30
CA GLU A 109 -17.45 0.36 -10.89
C GLU A 109 -16.63 -0.94 -10.85
N THR A 110 -15.70 -1.14 -11.77
CA THR A 110 -14.86 -2.35 -11.82
C THR A 110 -13.97 -2.48 -10.59
N PHE A 111 -13.39 -1.37 -10.10
CA PHE A 111 -12.45 -1.39 -8.98
C PHE A 111 -13.12 -1.29 -7.59
N LEU A 112 -14.34 -0.78 -7.50
CA LEU A 112 -15.13 -0.72 -6.26
C LEU A 112 -15.81 -2.06 -5.92
N VAL A 113 -16.25 -2.82 -6.94
CA VAL A 113 -16.99 -4.10 -6.74
C VAL A 113 -16.12 -5.19 -6.10
N THR A 114 -14.79 -5.12 -6.22
CA THR A 114 -13.90 -6.14 -5.64
C THR A 114 -13.83 -6.12 -4.11
N ILE A 115 -14.33 -5.06 -3.44
CA ILE A 115 -14.26 -4.93 -1.96
C ILE A 115 -15.44 -5.63 -1.27
N GLN A 116 -16.51 -6.00 -2.00
CA GLN A 116 -17.73 -6.60 -1.42
C GLN A 116 -17.71 -8.13 -1.25
N CYS A 117 -16.58 -8.80 -1.50
CA CYS A 117 -16.42 -10.23 -1.23
C CYS A 117 -15.28 -10.48 -0.24
N ILE A 118 -15.42 -9.98 0.98
CA ILE A 118 -14.70 -10.47 2.17
C ILE A 118 -15.70 -10.59 3.30
#